data_AF-A0A972IDC0-F1
#
_entry.id   AF-A0A972IDC0-F1
#
_cell.length_a   1.000
_cell.length_b   1.000
_cell.length_c   1.000
_cell.angle_alpha   90.00
_cell.angle_beta   90.00
_cell.angle_gamma   90.00
#
_symmetry.space_group_name_H-M   'P 1'
#
loop_
_entity.id
_entity.type
_entity.pdbx_description
1 polymer ?
#
loop_
_entity_poly.entity_id
_entity_poly.type
_entity_poly.pdbx_seq_one_letter_code
_entity_poly.pdbx_strand_id
1 'polypeptide(L)'
;LHESGTSSTAQFVYKAGPRYVVISVGANNSYGHPDNIVLNRFITYGVEEIYISDKDGTIIAVTNGSSIAFSTIDTDIDGRGSTGAPAVTTPAVTTPVVTTSATTAPITSTKTVEIVKVDKKAEILTIRNNTSNDINMTGWRLVSVKGNQVFNFPANYILKANSTVTISSGDSAGDLQWTKANVWNNSESDPAELYNGTVLIDRWDD
;
A
#
# COMPACT_ATOMS: atom_id res chain seq x y z
N LEU A 1 -15.79 -8.66 -19.41
CA LEU A 1 -14.81 -9.16 -18.43
C LEU A 1 -13.96 -7.96 -18.02
N HIS A 2 -14.21 -7.41 -16.82
CA HIS A 2 -13.57 -6.18 -16.37
C HIS A 2 -12.43 -6.57 -15.40
N GLU A 3 -11.20 -6.18 -15.75
CA GLU A 3 -9.95 -6.61 -15.12
C GLU A 3 -9.58 -5.78 -13.87
N SER A 4 -10.46 -5.70 -12.88
CA SER A 4 -10.24 -4.88 -11.67
C SER A 4 -9.41 -5.56 -10.57
N GLY A 5 -8.97 -6.81 -10.75
CA GLY A 5 -8.27 -7.59 -9.71
C GLY A 5 -6.75 -7.48 -9.70
N THR A 6 -6.10 -7.12 -10.82
CA THR A 6 -4.65 -7.28 -11.00
C THR A 6 -3.88 -5.96 -11.16
N SER A 7 -4.55 -4.85 -11.51
CA SER A 7 -3.85 -3.60 -11.88
C SER A 7 -3.46 -2.70 -10.69
N SER A 8 -4.01 -2.92 -9.49
CA SER A 8 -3.77 -2.06 -8.31
C SER A 8 -3.54 -2.86 -7.03
N THR A 9 -2.95 -4.05 -7.13
CA THR A 9 -2.60 -4.86 -5.94
C THR A 9 -1.64 -4.08 -5.04
N ALA A 10 -1.63 -4.41 -3.73
CA ALA A 10 -0.67 -3.85 -2.78
C ALA A 10 0.77 -3.93 -3.30
N GLN A 11 1.12 -5.07 -3.89
CA GLN A 11 2.44 -5.31 -4.48
C GLN A 11 2.73 -4.40 -5.69
N PHE A 12 1.74 -4.13 -6.54
CA PHE A 12 1.89 -3.21 -7.68
C PHE A 12 2.09 -1.76 -7.22
N VAL A 13 1.24 -1.28 -6.31
CA VAL A 13 1.33 0.09 -5.77
C VAL A 13 2.67 0.30 -5.06
N TYR A 14 3.11 -0.69 -4.28
CA TYR A 14 4.43 -0.68 -3.65
C TYR A 14 5.57 -0.62 -4.67
N LYS A 15 5.57 -1.49 -5.69
CA LYS A 15 6.64 -1.51 -6.71
C LYS A 15 6.66 -0.26 -7.59
N ALA A 16 5.50 0.29 -7.91
CA ALA A 16 5.39 1.50 -8.71
C ALA A 16 5.76 2.76 -7.92
N GLY A 17 5.59 2.75 -6.58
CA GLY A 17 5.86 3.90 -5.70
C GLY A 17 5.28 5.22 -6.20
N PRO A 18 3.99 5.26 -6.63
CA PRO A 18 3.46 6.45 -7.29
C PRO A 18 3.38 7.62 -6.30
N ARG A 19 3.84 8.81 -6.71
CA ARG A 19 3.62 10.05 -5.95
C ARG A 19 2.19 10.56 -6.09
N TYR A 20 1.57 10.34 -7.25
CA TYR A 20 0.22 10.78 -7.59
C TYR A 20 -0.56 9.64 -8.22
N VAL A 21 -1.87 9.57 -7.96
CA VAL A 21 -2.75 8.58 -8.56
C VAL A 21 -3.97 9.25 -9.17
N VAL A 22 -4.33 8.85 -10.39
CA VAL A 22 -5.58 9.25 -11.07
C VAL A 22 -6.47 8.03 -11.20
N ILE A 23 -7.69 8.12 -10.67
CA ILE A 23 -8.72 7.08 -10.72
C ILE A 23 -9.84 7.56 -11.64
N SER A 24 -9.94 6.92 -12.80
CA SER A 24 -11.03 7.20 -13.76
C SER A 24 -12.27 6.39 -13.37
N VAL A 25 -13.31 7.09 -12.91
CA VAL A 25 -14.64 6.53 -12.62
C VAL A 25 -15.72 7.49 -13.12
N GLY A 26 -16.86 6.95 -13.56
CA GLY A 26 -18.00 7.74 -14.01
C GLY A 26 -18.95 8.10 -12.86
N ALA A 27 -19.71 9.19 -13.04
CA ALA A 27 -20.72 9.61 -12.08
C ALA A 27 -21.84 8.59 -11.90
N ASN A 28 -22.34 8.47 -10.65
CA ASN A 28 -23.36 7.50 -10.26
C ASN A 28 -22.96 6.04 -10.50
N ASN A 29 -21.68 5.70 -10.32
CA ASN A 29 -21.22 4.33 -10.47
C ASN A 29 -21.81 3.41 -9.38
N SER A 30 -22.82 2.64 -9.75
CA SER A 30 -23.51 1.66 -8.89
C SER A 30 -22.60 0.53 -8.37
N TYR A 31 -21.38 0.40 -8.91
CA TYR A 31 -20.39 -0.60 -8.50
C TYR A 31 -19.59 -0.21 -7.25
N GLY A 32 -19.85 0.97 -6.65
CA GLY A 32 -19.20 1.38 -5.39
C GLY A 32 -17.71 1.67 -5.52
N HIS A 33 -17.28 2.12 -6.71
CA HIS A 33 -15.89 2.44 -6.99
C HIS A 33 -15.60 3.95 -6.89
N PRO A 34 -14.35 4.33 -6.55
CA PRO A 34 -13.28 3.46 -6.07
C PRO A 34 -13.60 2.86 -4.70
N ASP A 35 -13.31 1.57 -4.55
CA ASP A 35 -13.48 0.88 -3.28
C ASP A 35 -12.55 1.52 -2.23
N ASN A 36 -13.05 1.72 -1.01
CA ASN A 36 -12.28 2.24 0.11
C ASN A 36 -11.00 1.42 0.36
N ILE A 37 -11.00 0.12 0.04
CA ILE A 37 -9.83 -0.76 0.09
C ILE A 37 -8.72 -0.27 -0.86
N VAL A 38 -9.07 0.23 -2.04
CA VAL A 38 -8.11 0.74 -3.03
C VAL A 38 -7.60 2.14 -2.64
N LEU A 39 -8.50 3.01 -2.16
CA LEU A 39 -8.10 4.35 -1.69
C LEU A 39 -7.18 4.27 -0.48
N ASN A 40 -7.55 3.45 0.51
CA ASN A 40 -6.73 3.27 1.71
C ASN A 40 -5.39 2.62 1.37
N ARG A 41 -5.32 1.73 0.38
CA ARG A 41 -4.06 1.18 -0.11
C ARG A 41 -3.12 2.29 -0.61
N PHE A 42 -3.60 3.21 -1.44
CA PHE A 42 -2.79 4.33 -1.92
C PHE A 42 -2.31 5.23 -0.79
N ILE A 43 -3.19 5.55 0.17
CA ILE A 43 -2.84 6.33 1.36
C ILE A 43 -1.79 5.60 2.21
N THR A 44 -1.99 4.31 2.48
CA THR A 44 -1.07 3.44 3.25
C THR A 44 0.32 3.37 2.60
N TYR A 45 0.39 3.39 1.27
CA TYR A 45 1.65 3.36 0.52
C TYR A 45 2.24 4.73 0.19
N GLY A 46 1.74 5.81 0.81
CA GLY A 46 2.37 7.12 0.79
C GLY A 46 2.18 7.91 -0.50
N VAL A 47 1.09 7.64 -1.24
CA VAL A 47 0.66 8.52 -2.33
C VAL A 47 0.36 9.91 -1.76
N GLU A 48 0.95 10.96 -2.34
CA GLU A 48 0.80 12.34 -1.88
C GLU A 48 -0.62 12.86 -2.19
N GLU A 49 -1.12 12.60 -3.41
CA GLU A 49 -2.45 13.04 -3.84
C GLU A 49 -3.15 12.00 -4.73
N ILE A 50 -4.47 11.88 -4.55
CA ILE A 50 -5.35 11.00 -5.31
C ILE A 50 -6.43 11.86 -5.97
N TYR A 51 -6.54 11.77 -7.30
CA TYR A 51 -7.54 12.46 -8.11
C TYR A 51 -8.56 11.45 -8.64
N ILE A 52 -9.85 11.73 -8.53
CA ILE A 52 -10.96 10.84 -8.89
C ILE A 52 -11.90 11.58 -9.83
N SER A 53 -12.01 11.18 -11.10
CA SER A 53 -12.74 11.96 -12.13
C SER A 53 -14.23 12.18 -11.86
N ASP A 54 -14.87 11.32 -11.06
CA ASP A 54 -16.25 11.53 -10.60
C ASP A 54 -16.38 12.72 -9.63
N LYS A 55 -15.38 12.92 -8.77
CA LYS A 55 -15.37 13.99 -7.76
C LYS A 55 -14.68 15.26 -8.25
N ASP A 56 -13.62 15.07 -9.04
CA ASP A 56 -12.68 16.10 -9.43
C ASP A 56 -12.87 16.53 -10.90
N GLY A 57 -13.85 15.95 -11.60
CA GLY A 57 -14.14 16.25 -13.00
C GLY A 57 -12.98 15.87 -13.93
N THR A 58 -12.71 16.73 -14.91
CA THR A 58 -11.59 16.57 -15.83
C THR A 58 -10.27 16.91 -15.13
N ILE A 59 -9.40 15.91 -14.99
CA ILE A 59 -8.08 16.05 -14.36
C ILE A 59 -7.04 16.31 -15.45
N ILE A 60 -6.36 17.45 -15.36
CA ILE A 60 -5.28 17.87 -16.26
C ILE A 60 -3.95 17.76 -15.51
N ALA A 61 -3.04 16.95 -16.04
CA ALA A 61 -1.66 16.86 -15.55
C ALA A 61 -0.72 17.53 -16.56
N VAL A 62 0.05 18.53 -16.10
CA VAL A 62 1.06 19.22 -16.90
C VAL A 62 2.43 18.94 -16.32
N THR A 63 3.35 18.44 -17.14
CA THR A 63 4.74 18.17 -16.75
C THR A 63 5.69 19.06 -17.52
N ASN A 64 6.76 19.51 -16.85
CA ASN A 64 7.91 20.15 -17.48
C ASN A 64 9.11 19.19 -17.61
N GLY A 65 8.92 17.89 -17.33
CA GLY A 65 9.97 16.88 -17.31
C GLY A 65 10.71 16.73 -15.98
N SER A 66 10.44 17.58 -14.98
CA SER A 66 11.00 17.49 -13.62
C SER A 66 9.94 17.56 -12.51
N SER A 67 8.83 18.24 -12.75
CA SER A 67 7.68 18.34 -11.85
C SER A 67 6.39 18.17 -12.64
N ILE A 68 5.38 17.59 -11.98
CA ILE A 68 4.02 17.49 -12.51
C ILE A 68 3.14 18.45 -11.69
N ALA A 69 2.35 19.26 -12.38
CA ALA A 69 1.31 20.11 -11.81
C ALA A 69 -0.05 19.56 -12.23
N PHE A 70 -1.00 19.56 -11.31
CA PHE A 70 -2.37 19.11 -11.56
C PHE A 70 -3.35 20.28 -11.52
N SER A 71 -4.38 20.21 -12.34
CA SER A 71 -5.51 21.14 -12.32
C SER A 71 -6.77 20.36 -12.63
N THR A 72 -7.86 20.69 -11.96
CA THR A 72 -9.16 20.05 -12.15
C THR A 72 -10.11 21.05 -12.79
N ILE A 73 -10.81 20.60 -13.83
CA ILE A 73 -11.94 21.32 -14.40
C ILE A 73 -13.17 20.55 -13.98
N ASP A 74 -14.03 21.21 -13.23
CA ASP A 74 -15.40 20.74 -12.99
C ASP A 74 -16.14 20.74 -14.32
N THR A 75 -15.97 19.66 -15.07
CA THR A 75 -16.76 19.38 -16.25
C THR A 75 -18.04 18.80 -15.73
N ASP A 76 -18.98 19.64 -15.30
CA ASP A 76 -20.40 19.35 -15.13
C ASP A 76 -20.82 18.02 -15.82
N ILE A 77 -20.75 16.90 -15.08
CA ILE A 77 -21.24 15.58 -15.52
C ILE A 77 -22.70 15.42 -15.02
N ASP A 78 -23.25 16.39 -14.27
CA ASP A 78 -24.60 16.39 -13.69
C ASP A 78 -25.65 17.25 -14.45
N GLY A 79 -25.26 17.97 -15.51
CA GLY A 79 -26.14 18.62 -16.48
C GLY A 79 -26.48 20.10 -16.25
N ARG A 80 -25.65 20.85 -15.51
CA ARG A 80 -25.70 22.33 -15.37
C ARG A 80 -24.57 23.02 -16.14
N GLY A 81 -24.72 23.13 -17.46
CA GLY A 81 -23.61 23.50 -18.34
C GLY A 81 -22.89 24.81 -18.00
N SER A 82 -21.60 24.91 -18.38
CA SER A 82 -21.14 25.78 -19.48
C SER A 82 -19.61 25.94 -19.55
N THR A 83 -19.12 25.87 -20.80
CA THR A 83 -18.03 26.64 -21.44
C THR A 83 -16.58 26.52 -20.95
N GLY A 84 -15.78 25.84 -21.77
CA GLY A 84 -14.39 26.23 -22.04
C GLY A 84 -13.44 25.06 -22.20
N ALA A 85 -13.41 24.44 -23.38
CA ALA A 85 -12.39 23.44 -23.71
C ALA A 85 -11.01 24.11 -23.85
N PRO A 86 -9.97 23.69 -23.11
CA PRO A 86 -8.60 23.95 -23.52
C PRO A 86 -8.26 22.99 -24.67
N ALA A 87 -7.84 23.56 -25.80
CA ALA A 87 -7.42 22.80 -26.97
C ALA A 87 -6.26 21.84 -26.62
N VAL A 88 -6.47 20.57 -26.94
CA VAL A 88 -5.48 19.50 -26.82
C VAL A 88 -4.41 19.69 -27.89
N THR A 89 -3.15 19.86 -27.48
CA THR A 89 -2.00 19.58 -28.34
C THR A 89 -1.18 18.47 -27.71
N THR A 90 -1.28 17.28 -28.29
CA THR A 90 -0.57 16.06 -27.91
C THR A 90 0.89 16.12 -28.35
N PRO A 91 1.85 15.75 -27.50
CA PRO A 91 3.08 15.11 -27.94
C PRO A 91 2.93 13.59 -27.79
N ALA A 92 3.09 12.86 -28.89
CA ALA A 92 3.18 11.40 -28.88
C ALA A 92 4.42 10.96 -28.07
N VAL A 93 4.23 10.05 -27.10
CA VAL A 93 5.34 9.43 -26.38
C VAL A 93 5.42 7.96 -26.78
N THR A 94 6.51 7.66 -27.50
CA THR A 94 6.96 6.32 -27.88
C THR A 94 7.51 5.55 -26.67
N THR A 95 7.26 4.25 -26.64
CA THR A 95 7.79 3.23 -25.73
C THR A 95 9.32 3.12 -25.76
N PRO A 96 9.93 2.50 -24.72
CA PRO A 96 10.40 1.13 -24.93
C PRO A 96 10.03 0.16 -23.81
N VAL A 97 9.61 -1.04 -24.22
CA VAL A 97 9.54 -2.25 -23.39
C VAL A 97 10.97 -2.76 -23.17
N VAL A 98 11.37 -2.96 -21.92
CA VAL A 98 12.52 -3.81 -21.58
C VAL A 98 11.99 -5.01 -20.79
N THR A 99 12.04 -6.16 -21.44
CA THR A 99 11.84 -7.47 -20.82
C THR A 99 13.22 -8.10 -20.64
N THR A 100 13.61 -8.35 -19.39
CA THR A 100 14.66 -9.33 -19.08
C THR A 100 14.13 -10.28 -18.02
N SER A 101 13.90 -11.52 -18.48
CA SER A 101 13.73 -12.71 -17.67
C SER A 101 15.03 -13.04 -16.92
N ALA A 102 14.92 -13.47 -15.66
CA ALA A 102 16.03 -14.07 -14.93
C ALA A 102 15.58 -15.36 -14.23
N THR A 103 16.22 -16.47 -14.60
CA THR A 103 16.39 -17.69 -13.80
C THR A 103 17.71 -17.54 -13.03
N THR A 104 17.83 -18.06 -11.78
CA THR A 104 18.96 -18.86 -11.20
C THR A 104 19.12 -18.73 -9.65
N ALA A 105 19.23 -19.89 -8.97
CA ALA A 105 19.81 -20.24 -7.64
C ALA A 105 19.31 -19.57 -6.31
N PRO A 106 19.27 -20.32 -5.17
CA PRO A 106 18.80 -19.79 -3.88
C PRO A 106 19.89 -18.92 -3.24
N ILE A 107 19.71 -17.60 -3.31
CA ILE A 107 20.37 -16.68 -2.39
C ILE A 107 19.67 -16.78 -1.04
N THR A 108 20.36 -17.26 0.00
CA THR A 108 19.88 -17.13 1.38
C THR A 108 20.06 -15.67 1.78
N SER A 109 19.11 -14.83 1.37
CA SER A 109 19.01 -13.44 1.80
C SER A 109 18.64 -13.41 3.28
N THR A 110 19.63 -13.33 4.16
CA THR A 110 19.40 -13.21 5.61
C THR A 110 18.73 -11.87 5.90
N LYS A 111 17.41 -11.89 6.17
CA LYS A 111 16.65 -10.71 6.55
C LYS A 111 17.12 -10.23 7.93
N THR A 112 17.36 -8.92 8.08
CA THR A 112 17.80 -8.32 9.36
C THR A 112 16.75 -8.45 10.45
N VAL A 113 15.49 -8.19 10.09
CA VAL A 113 14.31 -8.52 10.89
C VAL A 113 13.36 -9.30 9.99
N GLU A 114 12.74 -10.35 10.52
CA GLU A 114 11.79 -11.17 9.76
C GLU A 114 10.48 -11.37 10.52
N ILE A 115 9.40 -11.57 9.77
CA ILE A 115 8.14 -12.10 10.31
C ILE A 115 8.27 -13.62 10.33
N VAL A 116 8.38 -14.17 11.54
CA VAL A 116 8.59 -15.61 11.74
C VAL A 116 7.29 -16.38 11.51
N LYS A 117 6.18 -15.84 12.00
CA LYS A 117 4.87 -16.50 11.96
C LYS A 117 3.75 -15.51 12.17
N VAL A 118 2.61 -15.75 11.52
CA VAL A 118 1.30 -15.23 11.91
C VAL A 118 0.40 -16.41 12.28
N ASP A 119 -0.08 -16.42 13.52
CA ASP A 119 -1.13 -17.32 13.97
C ASP A 119 -2.47 -16.58 13.93
N LYS A 120 -3.17 -16.70 12.80
CA LYS A 120 -4.41 -15.97 12.55
C LYS A 120 -5.51 -16.30 13.56
N LYS A 121 -5.59 -17.56 14.00
CA LYS A 121 -6.60 -17.99 14.99
C LYS A 121 -6.29 -17.47 16.37
N ALA A 122 -5.01 -17.49 16.76
CA ALA A 122 -4.58 -16.94 18.03
C ALA A 122 -4.45 -15.41 18.01
N GLU A 123 -4.57 -14.78 16.83
CA GLU A 123 -4.37 -13.35 16.62
C GLU A 123 -2.97 -12.88 17.05
N ILE A 124 -1.92 -13.68 16.79
CA ILE A 124 -0.54 -13.38 17.22
C ILE A 124 0.40 -13.40 16.03
N LEU A 125 1.16 -12.30 15.86
CA LEU A 125 2.27 -12.21 14.93
C LEU A 125 3.60 -12.18 15.69
N THR A 126 4.58 -12.98 15.25
CA THR A 126 5.92 -13.02 15.83
C THR A 126 6.94 -12.48 14.84
N ILE A 127 7.74 -11.50 15.27
CA ILE A 127 8.92 -11.05 14.52
C ILE A 127 10.21 -11.40 15.25
N ARG A 128 11.31 -11.53 14.50
CA ARG A 128 12.65 -11.82 15.02
C ARG A 128 13.68 -10.84 14.48
N ASN A 129 14.54 -10.34 15.36
CA ASN A 129 15.78 -9.69 14.97
C ASN A 129 16.86 -10.76 14.81
N ASN A 130 17.42 -10.90 13.60
CA ASN A 130 18.46 -11.88 13.28
C ASN A 130 19.88 -11.31 13.37
N THR A 131 20.01 -10.06 13.81
CA THR A 131 21.30 -9.41 13.98
C THR A 131 21.82 -9.59 15.40
N SER A 132 23.13 -9.42 15.57
CA SER A 132 23.80 -9.36 16.87
C SER A 132 23.67 -8.02 17.58
N ASN A 133 22.94 -7.06 17.01
CA ASN A 133 22.75 -5.72 17.56
C ASN A 133 21.29 -5.49 17.93
N ASP A 134 21.07 -4.65 18.94
CA ASP A 134 19.74 -4.13 19.25
C ASP A 134 19.23 -3.24 18.11
N ILE A 135 17.95 -3.36 17.76
CA ILE A 135 17.32 -2.56 16.71
C ILE A 135 16.26 -1.65 17.32
N ASN A 136 16.41 -0.34 17.12
CA ASN A 136 15.37 0.62 17.44
C ASN A 136 14.29 0.58 16.35
N MET A 137 13.05 0.25 16.74
CA MET A 137 11.91 0.12 15.83
C MET A 137 11.01 1.36 15.79
N THR A 138 11.49 2.49 16.30
CA THR A 138 10.75 3.76 16.20
C THR A 138 10.43 4.07 14.74
N GLY A 139 9.16 4.30 14.42
CA GLY A 139 8.70 4.59 13.06
C GLY A 139 8.52 3.36 12.17
N TRP A 140 8.71 2.16 12.69
CA TRP A 140 8.37 0.92 12.00
C TRP A 140 6.87 0.66 12.09
N ARG A 141 6.34 -0.08 11.11
CA ARG A 141 4.95 -0.50 11.11
C ARG A 141 4.74 -1.93 10.61
N LEU A 142 3.68 -2.55 11.09
CA LEU A 142 3.18 -3.84 10.66
C LEU A 142 1.80 -3.63 10.02
N VAL A 143 1.51 -4.36 8.94
CA VAL A 143 0.29 -4.19 8.15
C VAL A 143 -0.38 -5.55 7.92
N SER A 144 -1.68 -5.64 8.21
CA SER A 144 -2.56 -6.69 7.67
C SER A 144 -2.99 -6.23 6.28
N VAL A 145 -2.62 -6.98 5.24
CA VAL A 145 -2.83 -6.57 3.86
C VAL A 145 -4.31 -6.67 3.47
N LYS A 146 -5.03 -7.69 3.98
CA LYS A 146 -6.45 -7.88 3.64
C LYS A 146 -7.33 -6.84 4.31
N GLY A 147 -7.13 -6.61 5.60
CA GLY A 147 -7.96 -5.69 6.37
C GLY A 147 -7.44 -4.26 6.38
N ASN A 148 -6.23 -4.01 5.85
CA ASN A 148 -5.56 -2.71 5.81
C ASN A 148 -5.46 -2.06 7.21
N GLN A 149 -5.37 -2.86 8.27
CA GLN A 149 -5.02 -2.34 9.58
C GLN A 149 -3.51 -2.12 9.66
N VAL A 150 -3.09 -1.10 10.40
CA VAL A 150 -1.67 -0.78 10.66
C VAL A 150 -1.40 -0.77 12.16
N PHE A 151 -0.29 -1.38 12.57
CA PHE A 151 0.31 -1.23 13.90
C PHE A 151 1.59 -0.45 13.77
N ASN A 152 1.70 0.66 14.50
CA ASN A 152 2.93 1.42 14.60
C ASN A 152 3.66 1.01 15.88
N PHE A 153 4.95 0.66 15.75
CA PHE A 153 5.75 0.34 16.92
C PHE A 153 5.86 1.57 17.85
N PRO A 154 5.80 1.38 19.19
CA PRO A 154 5.97 2.47 20.13
C PRO A 154 7.29 3.21 19.93
N ALA A 155 7.29 4.52 20.20
CA ALA A 155 8.52 5.29 20.21
C ALA A 155 9.52 4.69 21.20
N ASN A 156 10.79 4.62 20.78
CA ASN A 156 11.90 4.01 21.52
C ASN A 156 11.75 2.52 21.82
N TYR A 157 10.85 1.81 21.13
CA TYR A 157 10.82 0.36 21.23
C TYR A 157 12.12 -0.25 20.66
N ILE A 158 12.78 -1.09 21.45
CA ILE A 158 14.03 -1.75 21.07
C ILE A 158 13.79 -3.25 21.01
N LEU A 159 13.93 -3.83 19.82
CA LEU A 159 13.98 -5.27 19.64
C LEU A 159 15.42 -5.76 19.85
N LYS A 160 15.62 -6.52 20.92
CA LYS A 160 16.94 -7.00 21.32
C LYS A 160 17.59 -7.89 20.25
N ALA A 161 18.92 -7.87 20.21
CA ALA A 161 19.71 -8.75 19.36
C ALA A 161 19.26 -10.21 19.47
N ASN A 162 19.18 -10.91 18.35
CA ASN A 162 18.81 -12.33 18.26
C ASN A 162 17.49 -12.73 18.97
N SER A 163 16.63 -11.76 19.27
CA SER A 163 15.42 -11.94 20.07
C SER A 163 14.16 -11.80 19.22
N THR A 164 13.04 -12.24 19.79
CA THR A 164 11.71 -12.15 19.19
C THR A 164 10.81 -11.23 19.99
N VAL A 165 9.80 -10.66 19.34
CA VAL A 165 8.65 -10.02 20.00
C VAL A 165 7.36 -10.53 19.37
N THR A 166 6.36 -10.73 20.21
CA THR A 166 4.99 -11.06 19.82
C THR A 166 4.09 -9.83 19.85
N ILE A 167 3.31 -9.65 18.78
CA ILE A 167 2.31 -8.60 18.66
C ILE A 167 0.95 -9.30 18.59
N SER A 168 0.09 -9.06 19.58
CA SER A 168 -1.26 -9.64 19.63
C SER A 168 -2.33 -8.65 19.16
N SER A 169 -3.26 -9.16 18.36
CA SER A 169 -4.60 -8.60 18.17
C SER A 169 -5.62 -9.42 18.97
N GLY A 170 -6.86 -8.95 19.08
CA GLY A 170 -7.89 -9.62 19.87
C GLY A 170 -7.60 -9.61 21.38
N ASP A 171 -8.22 -10.55 22.09
CA ASP A 171 -8.07 -10.69 23.55
C ASP A 171 -6.82 -11.46 23.97
N SER A 172 -6.05 -11.99 23.02
CA SER A 172 -4.82 -12.73 23.27
C SER A 172 -3.74 -11.84 23.91
N ALA A 173 -2.96 -12.44 24.81
CA ALA A 173 -1.80 -11.81 25.41
C ALA A 173 -0.58 -11.95 24.49
N GLY A 174 0.14 -10.85 24.28
CA GLY A 174 1.43 -10.79 23.60
C GLY A 174 2.34 -9.76 24.30
N ASP A 175 3.58 -9.66 23.86
CA ASP A 175 4.53 -8.66 24.40
C ASP A 175 4.06 -7.22 24.08
N LEU A 176 3.46 -7.03 22.91
CA LEU A 176 2.80 -5.81 22.48
C LEU A 176 1.36 -6.11 22.07
N GLN A 177 0.43 -5.21 22.40
CA GLN A 177 -0.96 -5.30 21.97
C GLN A 177 -1.20 -4.31 20.82
N TRP A 178 -1.65 -4.82 19.66
CA TRP A 178 -2.11 -4.02 18.53
C TRP A 178 -3.48 -3.41 18.82
N THR A 179 -4.47 -4.26 19.08
CA THR A 179 -5.85 -3.87 19.38
C THR A 179 -6.57 -5.04 20.04
N LYS A 180 -7.71 -4.79 20.69
CA LYS A 180 -8.60 -5.83 21.24
C LYS A 180 -9.57 -6.43 20.20
N ALA A 181 -9.62 -5.87 19.00
CA ALA A 181 -10.37 -6.47 17.89
C ALA A 181 -9.51 -7.48 17.12
N ASN A 182 -10.15 -8.42 16.43
CA ASN A 182 -9.45 -9.31 15.51
C ASN A 182 -8.96 -8.52 14.29
N VAL A 183 -7.75 -8.82 13.85
CA VAL A 183 -7.11 -8.21 12.69
C VAL A 183 -7.03 -9.21 11.55
N TRP A 184 -6.68 -10.47 11.84
CA TRP A 184 -6.32 -11.44 10.82
C TRP A 184 -7.53 -12.21 10.27
N ASN A 185 -7.60 -12.32 8.94
CA ASN A 185 -8.67 -13.11 8.31
C ASN A 185 -8.36 -14.62 8.34
N ASN A 186 -9.20 -15.40 9.02
CA ASN A 186 -9.06 -16.86 9.17
C ASN A 186 -9.48 -17.69 7.95
N SER A 187 -10.29 -17.13 7.05
CA SER A 187 -10.93 -17.86 5.94
C SER A 187 -10.39 -17.47 4.57
N GLU A 188 -9.84 -16.26 4.46
CA GLU A 188 -9.25 -15.74 3.24
C GLU A 188 -7.78 -15.40 3.44
N SER A 189 -7.05 -15.25 2.32
CA SER A 189 -5.66 -14.84 2.39
C SER A 189 -5.53 -13.45 3.01
N ASP A 190 -4.66 -13.35 4.02
CA ASP A 190 -4.32 -12.10 4.72
C ASP A 190 -2.82 -12.07 5.06
N PRO A 191 -1.99 -11.66 4.09
CA PRO A 191 -0.56 -11.51 4.28
C PRO A 191 -0.22 -10.41 5.30
N ALA A 192 0.94 -10.56 5.94
CA ALA A 192 1.50 -9.56 6.83
C ALA A 192 2.71 -8.89 6.19
N GLU A 193 2.84 -7.58 6.35
CA GLU A 193 4.01 -6.82 5.88
C GLU A 193 4.62 -5.99 7.00
N LEU A 194 5.95 -5.97 7.09
CA LEU A 194 6.75 -5.22 8.05
C LEU A 194 7.55 -4.15 7.32
N TYR A 195 7.43 -2.90 7.76
CA TYR A 195 8.09 -1.73 7.17
C TYR A 195 8.97 -0.99 8.17
N ASN A 196 10.05 -0.41 7.66
CA ASN A 196 10.83 0.66 8.31
C ASN A 196 10.69 1.93 7.48
N GLY A 197 9.93 2.92 7.97
CA GLY A 197 9.58 4.09 7.16
C GLY A 197 8.82 3.67 5.90
N THR A 198 9.40 3.87 4.72
CA THR A 198 8.81 3.46 3.42
C THR A 198 9.37 2.12 2.90
N VAL A 199 10.37 1.55 3.57
CA VAL A 199 11.08 0.35 3.11
C VAL A 199 10.38 -0.91 3.63
N LEU A 200 9.97 -1.80 2.73
CA LEU A 200 9.50 -3.14 3.10
C LEU A 200 10.70 -3.96 3.59
N ILE A 201 10.63 -4.41 4.84
CA ILE A 201 11.65 -5.24 5.48
C ILE A 201 11.32 -6.71 5.28
N ASP A 202 10.06 -7.08 5.51
CA ASP A 202 9.62 -8.44 5.30
C ASP A 202 8.14 -8.54 4.96
N ARG A 203 7.79 -9.60 4.24
CA ARG A 203 6.42 -10.01 3.96
C ARG A 203 6.27 -11.50 4.28
N TRP A 204 5.20 -11.81 5.02
CA TRP A 204 4.75 -13.16 5.28
C TRP A 204 3.46 -13.40 4.51
N ASP A 205 3.49 -14.39 3.63
CA ASP A 205 2.31 -14.91 2.94
C ASP A 205 1.83 -16.19 3.65
N ASP A 206 0.54 -16.47 3.56
CA ASP A 206 -0.21 -17.37 4.42
C ASP A 206 -0.66 -18.70 3.80
#